data_AF-L8HD44-F1
#
_entry.id   AF-L8HD44-F1
#
_cell.length_a   1.000
_cell.length_b   1.000
_cell.length_c   1.000
_cell.angle_alpha   90.00
_cell.angle_beta   90.00
_cell.angle_gamma   90.00
#
_symmetry.space_group_name_H-M   'P 1'
#
loop_
_entity.id
_entity.type
_entity.pdbx_description
1 polymer ?
#
loop_
_entity_poly.entity_id
_entity_poly.type
_entity_poly.pdbx_seq_one_letter_code
_entity_poly.pdbx_strand_id
1 'polypeptide(L)'
;MKVHAAVAAALVLLLVATGAYGAGMLQVQDNPARSVKDLSGIWRFKRWWLRPLAAPLLHMPVPASYNDITQDNELRRHIGWVWYERDFFVPHTWVSTGQRIVLRFESVSYAASVWVDGTAVVSHAGGHLPFEADITQLVKGTARSRLTVAVNNTLTPFTLPPGNVRVEHGPRYPKGYTVQETHFDFFNYAGIDREVYLYTTPSQWIDDITLTYDIQLNGDASVNYEYALTLWQPGKPYLYTLEVTADDDVYHLRSVGIRTIKVSGTQFLINGKQFYFHGVDKHEDSDIRGKGVDDVIVVKDYNMLQWLNVSAYRTSHYPYAPQFYDMADERGIVIIDECPAVGLAKALYFNPTTLVHHKQVMYEMIRRDKNHPSVVMWNVANKLRSDMHVAYNSWM
;
A
#
# COMPACT_ATOMS: atom_id res chain seq x y z
N MET A 1 20.42 26.34 14.87
CA MET A 1 19.98 26.24 16.27
C MET A 1 19.12 25.00 16.39
N LYS A 2 19.69 23.87 16.84
CA LYS A 2 18.96 22.59 17.00
C LYS A 2 18.09 22.71 18.24
N VAL A 3 16.78 22.86 18.09
CA VAL A 3 15.85 22.81 19.22
C VAL A 3 15.54 21.34 19.49
N HIS A 4 16.13 20.78 20.55
CA HIS A 4 15.63 19.55 21.16
C HIS A 4 14.34 19.91 21.88
N ALA A 5 13.20 19.71 21.23
CA ALA A 5 11.90 19.88 21.87
C ALA A 5 11.47 18.52 22.44
N ALA A 6 11.76 18.29 23.73
CA ALA A 6 11.04 17.29 24.51
C ALA A 6 9.61 17.81 24.69
N VAL A 7 8.70 17.40 23.82
CA VAL A 7 7.27 17.72 23.93
C VAL A 7 6.68 16.86 25.05
N ALA A 8 6.43 17.47 26.21
CA ALA A 8 5.59 16.89 27.25
C ALA A 8 4.10 17.12 26.91
N ALA A 9 3.66 16.59 25.77
CA ALA A 9 2.30 16.09 25.67
C ALA A 9 2.36 14.66 26.22
N ALA A 10 1.31 14.17 26.88
CA ALA A 10 1.21 12.74 27.20
C ALA A 10 1.02 11.95 25.89
N LEU A 11 2.08 11.87 25.08
CA LEU A 11 2.21 10.96 23.97
C LEU A 11 2.42 9.59 24.62
N VAL A 12 1.35 8.82 24.72
CA VAL A 12 1.47 7.43 25.15
C VAL A 12 2.07 6.66 23.98
N LEU A 13 3.39 6.52 23.97
CA LEU A 13 4.06 5.55 23.11
C LEU A 13 3.71 4.15 23.63
N LEU A 14 2.76 3.49 22.99
CA LEU A 14 2.52 2.06 23.19
C LEU A 14 3.46 1.30 22.26
N LEU A 15 4.61 0.86 22.81
CA LEU A 15 5.40 -0.22 22.23
C LEU A 15 4.65 -1.54 22.50
N VAL A 16 3.80 -1.94 21.56
CA VAL A 16 3.11 -3.22 21.64
C VAL A 16 4.06 -4.31 21.14
N ALA A 17 4.55 -5.15 22.04
CA ALA A 17 5.15 -6.42 21.66
C ALA A 17 4.08 -7.28 20.97
N THR A 18 4.39 -7.77 19.77
CA THR A 18 3.52 -8.45 18.82
C THR A 18 2.56 -9.46 19.49
N GLY A 19 1.26 -9.18 19.42
CA GLY A 19 0.19 -10.11 19.76
C GLY A 19 -0.67 -10.41 18.53
N ALA A 20 -0.94 -11.69 18.28
CA ALA A 20 -1.93 -12.31 17.37
C ALA A 20 -2.08 -11.83 15.90
N TYR A 21 -1.59 -10.65 15.52
CA TYR A 21 -1.85 -9.99 14.24
C TYR A 21 -0.54 -9.39 13.70
N GLY A 22 0.29 -10.20 13.02
CA GLY A 22 1.39 -9.77 12.15
C GLY A 22 2.55 -8.96 12.75
N ALA A 23 3.66 -8.85 12.01
CA ALA A 23 4.72 -7.87 12.26
C ALA A 23 4.29 -6.46 11.83
N GLY A 24 5.04 -5.44 12.20
CA GLY A 24 4.89 -4.06 11.72
C GLY A 24 5.06 -3.94 10.20
N MET A 25 4.73 -2.77 9.66
CA MET A 25 4.81 -2.49 8.21
C MET A 25 5.17 -1.02 7.96
N LEU A 26 6.08 -0.49 8.78
CA LEU A 26 6.60 0.86 8.61
C LEU A 26 7.16 1.04 7.18
N GLN A 27 7.02 2.25 6.64
CA GLN A 27 7.58 2.59 5.34
C GLN A 27 9.11 2.48 5.37
N VAL A 28 9.70 2.06 4.25
CA VAL A 28 11.16 1.99 4.14
C VAL A 28 11.76 3.41 4.17
N GLN A 29 12.87 3.57 4.88
CA GLN A 29 13.62 4.83 4.86
C GLN A 29 15.12 4.59 5.00
N ASP A 30 15.89 5.43 4.32
CA ASP A 30 17.34 5.52 4.46
C ASP A 30 17.68 6.53 5.55
N ASN A 31 18.52 6.12 6.51
CA ASN A 31 18.93 6.93 7.65
C ASN A 31 20.23 6.37 8.26
N PRO A 32 20.76 6.93 9.37
CA PRO A 32 22.03 6.46 9.94
C PRO A 32 22.09 4.98 10.35
N ALA A 33 20.96 4.31 10.65
CA ALA A 33 20.91 2.91 11.06
C ALA A 33 20.41 1.94 9.97
N ARG A 34 19.69 2.47 8.98
CA ARG A 34 18.97 1.69 7.95
C ARG A 34 19.41 2.13 6.56
N SER A 35 19.71 1.17 5.70
CA SER A 35 20.04 1.44 4.30
C SER A 35 18.97 0.89 3.37
N VAL A 36 18.65 1.63 2.31
CA VAL A 36 17.66 1.19 1.29
C VAL A 36 18.32 1.07 -0.07
N LYS A 37 17.97 0.01 -0.80
CA LYS A 37 18.36 -0.23 -2.19
C LYS A 37 17.11 -0.55 -3.01
N ASP A 38 16.79 0.32 -3.94
CA ASP A 38 15.72 0.11 -4.91
C ASP A 38 16.12 -0.94 -5.97
N LEU A 39 15.22 -1.89 -6.19
CA LEU A 39 15.31 -2.95 -7.22
C LEU A 39 14.41 -2.69 -8.43
N SER A 40 13.79 -1.51 -8.52
CA SER A 40 13.05 -1.03 -9.69
C SER A 40 13.95 -0.94 -10.94
N GLY A 41 13.33 -0.81 -12.10
CA GLY A 41 13.96 -0.81 -13.42
C GLY A 41 13.49 -1.98 -14.27
N ILE A 42 14.37 -2.49 -15.16
CA ILE A 42 13.98 -3.49 -16.16
C ILE A 42 14.22 -4.90 -15.62
N TRP A 43 13.16 -5.73 -15.64
CA TRP A 43 13.18 -7.12 -15.23
C TRP A 43 12.97 -8.04 -16.44
N ARG A 44 13.48 -9.27 -16.37
CA ARG A 44 13.15 -10.32 -17.34
C ARG A 44 11.73 -10.80 -17.07
N PHE A 45 10.94 -11.01 -18.11
CA PHE A 45 9.53 -11.32 -18.01
C PHE A 45 9.11 -12.46 -18.94
N LYS A 46 8.18 -13.30 -18.48
CA LYS A 46 7.58 -14.35 -19.31
C LYS A 46 6.19 -14.75 -18.82
N ARG A 47 5.31 -15.11 -19.76
CA ARG A 47 4.11 -15.93 -19.51
C ARG A 47 4.52 -17.40 -19.41
N TRP A 48 4.56 -17.98 -18.22
CA TRP A 48 5.14 -19.32 -18.00
C TRP A 48 4.16 -20.47 -18.23
N TRP A 49 4.67 -21.56 -18.81
CA TRP A 49 4.10 -22.90 -18.65
C TRP A 49 5.24 -23.93 -18.51
N LEU A 50 5.32 -24.56 -17.33
CA LEU A 50 5.99 -25.83 -16.98
C LEU A 50 7.50 -26.09 -17.25
N ARG A 51 8.34 -25.17 -17.75
CA ARG A 51 9.80 -25.43 -17.96
C ARG A 51 10.69 -24.21 -17.75
N PRO A 52 11.96 -24.36 -17.24
CA PRO A 52 12.96 -23.31 -17.03
C PRO A 52 12.92 -22.21 -18.09
N LEU A 53 13.15 -20.95 -17.67
CA LEU A 53 13.07 -19.75 -18.53
C LEU A 53 14.09 -19.82 -19.69
N ALA A 54 13.80 -20.64 -20.69
CA ALA A 54 14.48 -20.64 -21.97
C ALA A 54 13.92 -19.49 -22.81
N ALA A 55 14.82 -18.84 -23.54
CA ALA A 55 14.57 -17.73 -24.44
C ALA A 55 13.43 -17.99 -25.45
N PRO A 56 12.77 -16.94 -25.98
CA PRO A 56 13.02 -15.52 -25.72
C PRO A 56 12.34 -15.00 -24.44
N LEU A 57 13.06 -14.17 -23.68
CA LEU A 57 12.55 -13.43 -22.53
C LEU A 57 12.10 -12.04 -23.00
N LEU A 58 10.97 -11.56 -22.48
CA LEU A 58 10.58 -10.16 -22.64
C LEU A 58 11.26 -9.33 -21.55
N HIS A 59 11.29 -8.03 -21.74
CA HIS A 59 11.68 -7.07 -20.71
C HIS A 59 10.43 -6.35 -20.21
N MET A 60 10.33 -6.19 -18.90
CA MET A 60 9.20 -5.51 -18.26
C MET A 60 9.72 -4.51 -17.24
N PRO A 61 9.30 -3.23 -17.30
CA PRO A 61 9.63 -2.28 -16.26
C PRO A 61 8.91 -2.62 -14.96
N VAL A 62 9.54 -2.25 -13.84
CA VAL A 62 8.99 -2.27 -12.48
C VAL A 62 9.35 -0.92 -11.86
N PRO A 63 8.41 -0.15 -11.30
CA PRO A 63 6.98 -0.44 -11.20
C PRO A 63 6.22 -0.22 -12.53
N ALA A 64 5.39 -1.19 -12.91
CA ALA A 64 4.42 -1.06 -14.01
C ALA A 64 3.46 -2.26 -14.07
N SER A 65 2.24 -1.99 -14.53
CA SER A 65 1.35 -3.05 -15.01
C SER A 65 1.82 -3.52 -16.39
N TYR A 66 1.90 -4.83 -16.62
CA TYR A 66 2.48 -5.35 -17.87
C TYR A 66 1.57 -5.18 -19.09
N ASN A 67 0.28 -4.94 -18.87
CA ASN A 67 -0.76 -5.13 -19.87
C ASN A 67 -0.56 -4.24 -21.11
N ASP A 68 -0.13 -2.99 -20.92
CA ASP A 68 -0.04 -1.98 -21.99
C ASP A 68 1.41 -1.64 -22.38
N ILE A 69 2.39 -2.41 -21.90
CA ILE A 69 3.81 -2.24 -22.23
C ILE A 69 4.15 -2.77 -23.63
N THR A 70 3.47 -3.84 -24.06
CA THR A 70 3.78 -4.53 -25.31
C THR A 70 2.69 -4.31 -26.37
N GLN A 71 2.98 -4.73 -27.61
CA GLN A 71 2.01 -4.72 -28.70
C GLN A 71 1.20 -6.03 -28.79
N ASP A 72 1.34 -6.92 -27.79
CA ASP A 72 0.69 -8.23 -27.74
C ASP A 72 -0.67 -8.16 -27.03
N ASN A 73 -1.76 -8.24 -27.80
CA ASN A 73 -3.12 -8.24 -27.28
C ASN A 73 -3.44 -9.46 -26.39
N GLU A 74 -2.78 -10.61 -26.61
CA GLU A 74 -2.94 -11.79 -25.76
C GLU A 74 -2.28 -11.57 -24.41
N LEU A 75 -1.15 -10.84 -24.36
CA LEU A 75 -0.54 -10.45 -23.10
C LEU A 75 -1.40 -9.42 -22.37
N ARG A 76 -1.92 -8.41 -23.08
CA ARG A 76 -2.80 -7.39 -22.50
C ARG A 76 -4.00 -8.01 -21.76
N ARG A 77 -4.60 -9.04 -22.34
CA ARG A 77 -5.80 -9.73 -21.84
C ARG A 77 -5.50 -11.02 -21.07
N HIS A 78 -4.23 -11.28 -20.77
CA HIS A 78 -3.80 -12.52 -20.12
C HIS A 78 -4.46 -12.72 -18.76
N ILE A 79 -4.85 -13.97 -18.48
CA ILE A 79 -5.37 -14.41 -17.18
C ILE A 79 -4.49 -15.55 -16.69
N GLY A 80 -3.93 -15.41 -15.50
CA GLY A 80 -3.13 -16.43 -14.84
C GLY A 80 -1.73 -15.95 -14.50
N TRP A 81 -0.78 -16.89 -14.48
CA TRP A 81 0.57 -16.64 -13.99
C TRP A 81 1.48 -15.98 -15.04
N VAL A 82 2.16 -14.93 -14.60
CA VAL A 82 3.33 -14.34 -15.28
C VAL A 82 4.52 -14.35 -14.32
N TRP A 83 5.72 -14.28 -14.85
CA TRP A 83 6.96 -14.43 -14.08
C TRP A 83 7.90 -13.28 -14.39
N TYR A 84 8.39 -12.66 -13.32
CA TYR A 84 9.43 -11.64 -13.33
C TYR A 84 10.72 -12.24 -12.75
N GLU A 85 11.86 -11.88 -13.30
CA GLU A 85 13.18 -12.30 -12.80
C GLU A 85 14.21 -11.17 -12.91
N ARG A 86 14.97 -10.96 -11.84
CA ARG A 86 16.05 -9.99 -11.79
C ARG A 86 17.22 -10.50 -10.95
N ASP A 87 18.42 -10.22 -11.41
CA ASP A 87 19.62 -10.43 -10.61
C ASP A 87 19.87 -9.19 -9.73
N PHE A 88 20.34 -9.42 -8.50
CA PHE A 88 20.74 -8.35 -7.59
C PHE A 88 22.00 -8.74 -6.80
N PHE A 89 22.61 -7.74 -6.18
CA PHE A 89 23.75 -7.89 -5.29
C PHE A 89 23.43 -7.21 -3.96
N VAL A 90 23.82 -7.85 -2.86
CA VAL A 90 23.76 -7.24 -1.53
C VAL A 90 25.13 -6.64 -1.22
N PRO A 91 25.23 -5.37 -0.77
CA PRO A 91 26.50 -4.80 -0.35
C PRO A 91 27.20 -5.68 0.70
N HIS A 92 28.50 -5.93 0.52
CA HIS A 92 29.28 -6.74 1.47
C HIS A 92 29.18 -6.23 2.91
N THR A 93 29.13 -4.90 3.07
CA THR A 93 29.01 -4.25 4.37
C THR A 93 27.77 -4.73 5.13
N TRP A 94 26.61 -4.83 4.49
CA TRP A 94 25.35 -5.28 5.12
C TRP A 94 25.47 -6.68 5.72
N VAL A 95 26.17 -7.58 5.03
CA VAL A 95 26.38 -8.96 5.50
C VAL A 95 27.45 -9.01 6.59
N SER A 96 28.57 -8.29 6.40
CA SER A 96 29.71 -8.33 7.33
C SER A 96 29.41 -7.69 8.69
N THR A 97 28.46 -6.76 8.77
CA THR A 97 28.04 -6.13 10.02
C THR A 97 26.89 -6.87 10.71
N GLY A 98 26.40 -7.97 10.12
CA GLY A 98 25.29 -8.75 10.69
C GLY A 98 23.95 -8.02 10.69
N GLN A 99 23.75 -7.06 9.77
CA GLN A 99 22.46 -6.39 9.62
C GLN A 99 21.39 -7.39 9.17
N ARG A 100 20.16 -7.16 9.63
CA ARG A 100 18.98 -7.81 9.07
C ARG A 100 18.74 -7.26 7.67
N ILE A 101 18.53 -8.13 6.68
CA ILE A 101 18.32 -7.78 5.28
C ILE A 101 16.93 -8.26 4.86
N VAL A 102 16.10 -7.33 4.42
CA VAL A 102 14.69 -7.56 4.10
C VAL A 102 14.43 -7.24 2.64
N LEU A 103 13.71 -8.13 1.97
CA LEU A 103 13.14 -7.90 0.65
C LEU A 103 11.68 -7.49 0.81
N ARG A 104 11.31 -6.35 0.25
CA ARG A 104 9.96 -5.78 0.34
C ARG A 104 9.39 -5.46 -1.03
N PHE A 105 8.10 -5.76 -1.20
CA PHE A 105 7.30 -5.34 -2.34
C PHE A 105 6.23 -4.39 -1.84
N GLU A 106 6.12 -3.20 -2.45
CA GLU A 106 5.09 -2.22 -2.06
C GLU A 106 3.69 -2.60 -2.59
N SER A 107 3.63 -3.31 -3.73
CA SER A 107 2.39 -3.87 -4.29
C SER A 107 2.69 -4.82 -5.45
N VAL A 108 1.94 -5.93 -5.49
CA VAL A 108 1.92 -6.87 -6.62
C VAL A 108 0.47 -7.27 -6.89
N SER A 109 -0.06 -6.95 -8.07
CA SER A 109 -1.44 -7.23 -8.45
C SER A 109 -1.56 -8.60 -9.15
N TYR A 110 -2.16 -9.64 -8.57
CA TYR A 110 -2.89 -9.74 -7.30
C TYR A 110 -2.28 -10.73 -6.30
N ALA A 111 -1.96 -11.96 -6.75
CA ALA A 111 -1.30 -12.96 -5.92
C ALA A 111 0.16 -13.11 -6.33
N ALA A 112 1.05 -13.20 -5.35
CA ALA A 112 2.49 -13.23 -5.55
C ALA A 112 3.12 -14.44 -4.85
N SER A 113 4.08 -15.07 -5.51
CA SER A 113 5.02 -16.01 -4.89
C SER A 113 6.43 -15.59 -5.24
N VAL A 114 7.32 -15.55 -4.24
CA VAL A 114 8.66 -14.98 -4.37
C VAL A 114 9.72 -16.00 -4.00
N TRP A 115 10.77 -16.07 -4.81
CA TRP A 115 11.95 -16.90 -4.59
C TRP A 115 13.24 -16.09 -4.67
N VAL A 116 14.18 -16.38 -3.77
CA VAL A 116 15.58 -15.90 -3.84
C VAL A 116 16.48 -17.12 -4.03
N ASP A 117 17.26 -17.12 -5.12
CA ASP A 117 18.16 -18.21 -5.50
C ASP A 117 17.46 -19.58 -5.60
N GLY A 118 16.16 -19.58 -5.93
CA GLY A 118 15.32 -20.77 -6.03
C GLY A 118 14.66 -21.22 -4.71
N THR A 119 15.00 -20.59 -3.58
CA THR A 119 14.34 -20.83 -2.29
C THR A 119 13.13 -19.91 -2.15
N ALA A 120 11.96 -20.47 -1.83
CA ALA A 120 10.74 -19.69 -1.61
C ALA A 120 10.88 -18.86 -0.33
N VAL A 121 10.57 -17.56 -0.38
CA VAL A 121 10.77 -16.63 0.74
C VAL A 121 9.47 -16.02 1.27
N VAL A 122 8.50 -15.72 0.40
CA VAL A 122 7.18 -15.20 0.80
C VAL A 122 6.14 -15.42 -0.28
N SER A 123 4.88 -15.51 0.12
CA SER A 123 3.71 -15.42 -0.76
C SER A 123 2.72 -14.41 -0.20
N HIS A 124 2.00 -13.72 -1.06
CA HIS A 124 1.01 -12.71 -0.69
C HIS A 124 -0.21 -12.77 -1.61
N ALA A 125 -1.39 -12.42 -1.09
CA ALA A 125 -2.63 -12.32 -1.85
C ALA A 125 -3.33 -11.01 -1.52
N GLY A 126 -3.24 -10.05 -2.44
CA GLY A 126 -3.74 -8.69 -2.27
C GLY A 126 -2.98 -7.75 -3.20
N GLY A 127 -3.69 -6.94 -3.98
CA GLY A 127 -3.07 -6.16 -5.07
C GLY A 127 -2.44 -4.83 -4.66
N HIS A 128 -2.72 -4.31 -3.46
CA HIS A 128 -2.52 -2.88 -3.17
C HIS A 128 -1.80 -2.59 -1.85
N LEU A 129 -1.32 -3.64 -1.17
CA LEU A 129 -0.69 -3.53 0.14
C LEU A 129 0.67 -4.24 0.14
N PRO A 130 1.62 -3.75 0.94
CA PRO A 130 2.98 -4.24 0.94
C PRO A 130 3.13 -5.57 1.68
N PHE A 131 4.16 -6.33 1.31
CA PHE A 131 4.60 -7.53 2.00
C PHE A 131 6.12 -7.69 1.89
N GLU A 132 6.71 -8.41 2.85
CA GLU A 132 8.16 -8.52 2.94
C GLU A 132 8.63 -9.89 3.46
N ALA A 133 9.92 -10.17 3.27
CA ALA A 133 10.61 -11.36 3.75
C ALA A 133 12.00 -11.00 4.28
N ASP A 134 12.33 -11.52 5.46
CA ASP A 134 13.71 -11.55 5.93
C ASP A 134 14.51 -12.58 5.12
N ILE A 135 15.53 -12.12 4.40
CA ILE A 135 16.38 -12.96 3.55
C ILE A 135 17.83 -12.99 4.03
N THR A 136 18.09 -12.54 5.26
CA THR A 136 19.44 -12.40 5.85
C THR A 136 20.25 -13.69 5.73
N GLN A 137 19.61 -14.84 5.97
CA GLN A 137 20.28 -16.14 5.95
C GLN A 137 20.51 -16.71 4.54
N LEU A 138 19.90 -16.11 3.51
CA LEU A 138 19.98 -16.60 2.12
C LEU A 138 21.05 -15.90 1.31
N VAL A 139 21.25 -14.60 1.54
CA VAL A 139 22.16 -13.77 0.74
C VAL A 139 23.58 -13.74 1.30
N LYS A 140 24.57 -13.70 0.40
CA LYS A 140 25.99 -13.62 0.75
C LYS A 140 26.61 -12.41 0.05
N GLY A 141 27.34 -11.57 0.79
CA GLY A 141 27.70 -10.20 0.38
C GLY A 141 28.61 -10.04 -0.85
N THR A 142 29.11 -11.13 -1.43
CA THR A 142 29.92 -11.12 -2.66
C THR A 142 29.28 -11.88 -3.82
N ALA A 143 28.19 -12.61 -3.58
CA ALA A 143 27.54 -13.43 -4.59
C ALA A 143 26.41 -12.66 -5.27
N ARG A 144 26.23 -12.93 -6.57
CA ARG A 144 25.02 -12.54 -7.29
C ARG A 144 23.86 -13.40 -6.80
N SER A 145 22.76 -12.77 -6.42
CA SER A 145 21.50 -13.45 -6.10
C SER A 145 20.46 -13.22 -7.19
N ARG A 146 19.57 -14.18 -7.36
CA ARG A 146 18.49 -14.16 -8.34
C ARG A 146 17.15 -14.07 -7.64
N LEU A 147 16.41 -13.02 -7.94
CA LEU A 147 15.04 -12.82 -7.51
C LEU A 147 14.08 -13.28 -8.60
N THR A 148 13.15 -14.17 -8.25
CA THR A 148 12.08 -14.65 -9.13
C THR A 148 10.74 -14.39 -8.47
N VAL A 149 9.79 -13.83 -9.21
CA VAL A 149 8.45 -13.49 -8.71
C VAL A 149 7.41 -14.02 -9.69
N ALA A 150 6.50 -14.86 -9.20
CA ALA A 150 5.32 -15.27 -9.95
C ALA A 150 4.14 -14.40 -9.53
N VAL A 151 3.44 -13.83 -10.51
CA VAL A 151 2.29 -12.94 -10.30
C VAL A 151 1.06 -13.55 -10.98
N ASN A 152 -0.06 -13.63 -10.26
CA ASN A 152 -1.33 -14.11 -10.78
C ASN A 152 -2.40 -13.02 -10.63
N ASN A 153 -3.10 -12.72 -11.73
CA ASN A 153 -4.15 -11.72 -11.80
C ASN A 153 -5.57 -12.31 -11.83
N THR A 154 -5.71 -13.63 -11.61
CA THR A 154 -7.00 -14.30 -11.55
C THR A 154 -7.77 -13.84 -10.32
N LEU A 155 -8.93 -13.23 -10.53
CA LEU A 155 -9.84 -12.86 -9.46
C LEU A 155 -10.88 -13.96 -9.24
N THR A 156 -11.17 -14.23 -7.98
CA THR A 156 -12.08 -15.30 -7.55
C THR A 156 -13.19 -14.72 -6.67
N PRO A 157 -14.22 -15.50 -6.31
CA PRO A 157 -15.22 -15.05 -5.34
C PRO A 157 -14.65 -14.64 -3.98
N PHE A 158 -13.40 -15.00 -3.68
CA PHE A 158 -12.74 -14.81 -2.40
C PHE A 158 -11.64 -13.73 -2.44
N THR A 159 -11.38 -13.12 -3.60
CA THR A 159 -10.42 -12.02 -3.74
C THR A 159 -11.09 -10.68 -3.48
N LEU A 160 -10.29 -9.64 -3.22
CA LEU A 160 -10.75 -8.25 -3.19
C LEU A 160 -9.94 -7.39 -4.17
N PRO A 161 -10.54 -6.95 -5.29
CA PRO A 161 -11.94 -7.14 -5.69
C PRO A 161 -12.29 -8.59 -6.10
N PRO A 162 -13.56 -9.03 -6.00
CA PRO A 162 -13.97 -10.36 -6.40
C PRO A 162 -14.18 -10.48 -7.92
N GLY A 163 -14.07 -11.70 -8.42
CA GLY A 163 -14.35 -12.02 -9.82
C GLY A 163 -14.64 -13.50 -10.04
N ASN A 164 -14.89 -13.90 -11.28
CA ASN A 164 -15.01 -15.32 -11.66
C ASN A 164 -14.33 -15.58 -12.99
N VAL A 165 -13.57 -16.66 -13.08
CA VAL A 165 -13.13 -17.18 -14.37
C VAL A 165 -14.24 -18.03 -14.96
N ARG A 166 -14.69 -17.70 -16.16
CA ARG A 166 -15.74 -18.43 -16.89
C ARG A 166 -15.18 -18.93 -18.21
N VAL A 167 -15.45 -20.21 -18.51
CA VAL A 167 -15.22 -20.77 -19.83
C VAL A 167 -16.49 -20.58 -20.65
N GLU A 168 -16.37 -19.91 -21.78
CA GLU A 168 -17.48 -19.73 -22.71
C GLU A 168 -17.62 -20.95 -23.62
N HIS A 169 -18.88 -21.33 -23.88
CA HIS A 169 -19.22 -22.50 -24.67
C HIS A 169 -20.16 -22.12 -25.82
N GLY A 170 -20.16 -22.94 -26.87
CA GLY A 170 -21.05 -22.80 -28.02
C GLY A 170 -20.34 -22.31 -29.29
N PRO A 171 -21.08 -22.23 -30.40
CA PRO A 171 -20.50 -22.04 -31.74
C PRO A 171 -19.86 -20.67 -31.98
N ARG A 172 -20.08 -19.70 -31.08
CA ARG A 172 -19.52 -18.34 -31.16
C ARG A 172 -18.12 -18.22 -30.55
N TYR A 173 -17.64 -19.24 -29.83
CA TYR A 173 -16.39 -19.18 -29.07
C TYR A 173 -15.45 -20.33 -29.45
N PRO A 174 -14.13 -20.08 -29.56
CA PRO A 174 -13.18 -21.15 -29.73
C PRO A 174 -13.15 -22.05 -28.49
N LYS A 175 -12.72 -23.31 -28.68
CA LYS A 175 -12.63 -24.28 -27.58
C LYS A 175 -11.69 -23.75 -26.48
N GLY A 176 -12.20 -23.67 -25.25
CA GLY A 176 -11.42 -23.21 -24.09
C GLY A 176 -11.34 -21.68 -23.93
N TYR A 177 -12.14 -20.92 -24.67
CA TYR A 177 -12.22 -19.47 -24.51
C TYR A 177 -12.60 -19.11 -23.08
N THR A 178 -11.74 -18.34 -22.42
CA THR A 178 -11.85 -18.02 -20.99
C THR A 178 -11.97 -16.52 -20.80
N VAL A 179 -12.82 -16.10 -19.87
CA VAL A 179 -13.06 -14.69 -19.54
C VAL A 179 -12.97 -14.52 -18.02
N GLN A 180 -12.29 -13.46 -17.58
CA GLN A 180 -12.37 -12.96 -16.21
C GLN A 180 -13.60 -12.05 -16.12
N GLU A 181 -14.64 -12.52 -15.45
CA GLU A 181 -15.82 -11.73 -15.13
C GLU A 181 -15.53 -10.86 -13.90
N THR A 182 -15.74 -9.55 -14.04
CA THR A 182 -15.58 -8.54 -12.99
C THR A 182 -16.87 -7.71 -12.87
N HIS A 183 -17.07 -7.05 -11.72
CA HIS A 183 -18.24 -6.21 -11.43
C HIS A 183 -17.83 -4.82 -10.91
N PHE A 184 -16.64 -4.37 -11.29
CA PHE A 184 -16.06 -3.08 -10.97
C PHE A 184 -15.63 -2.37 -12.26
N ASP A 185 -15.60 -1.04 -12.23
CA ASP A 185 -15.50 -0.18 -13.42
C ASP A 185 -14.10 0.40 -13.62
N PHE A 186 -13.09 -0.48 -13.60
CA PHE A 186 -11.71 -0.16 -13.98
C PHE A 186 -11.05 -1.43 -14.54
N PHE A 187 -10.02 -1.24 -15.35
CA PHE A 187 -9.32 -2.37 -15.96
C PHE A 187 -8.53 -3.17 -14.90
N ASN A 188 -8.58 -4.50 -14.97
CA ASN A 188 -7.83 -5.40 -14.08
C ASN A 188 -6.36 -5.50 -14.51
N TYR A 189 -5.66 -4.37 -14.44
CA TYR A 189 -4.20 -4.31 -14.61
C TYR A 189 -3.50 -5.23 -13.62
N ALA A 190 -2.38 -5.77 -14.05
CA ALA A 190 -1.57 -6.69 -13.24
C ALA A 190 -0.09 -6.48 -13.46
N GLY A 191 0.71 -6.80 -12.45
CA GLY A 191 2.15 -6.61 -12.47
C GLY A 191 2.70 -6.32 -11.09
N ILE A 192 3.94 -5.84 -11.07
CA ILE A 192 4.56 -5.28 -9.88
C ILE A 192 4.36 -3.76 -10.02
N ASP A 193 3.28 -3.25 -9.44
CA ASP A 193 2.77 -1.90 -9.70
C ASP A 193 3.40 -0.83 -8.80
N ARG A 194 4.13 -1.24 -7.76
CA ARG A 194 4.92 -0.34 -6.90
C ARG A 194 6.32 -0.90 -6.68
N GLU A 195 7.15 -0.10 -6.04
CA GLU A 195 8.58 -0.35 -5.92
C GLU A 195 8.90 -1.66 -5.18
N VAL A 196 10.08 -2.19 -5.48
CA VAL A 196 10.65 -3.35 -4.81
C VAL A 196 11.95 -2.92 -4.16
N TYR A 197 12.07 -3.11 -2.85
CA TYR A 197 13.23 -2.68 -2.09
C TYR A 197 13.97 -3.86 -1.47
N LEU A 198 15.28 -3.73 -1.39
CA LEU A 198 16.04 -4.32 -0.30
C LEU A 198 16.29 -3.24 0.73
N TYR A 199 16.11 -3.54 2.01
CA TYR A 199 16.53 -2.63 3.07
C TYR A 199 17.16 -3.37 4.24
N THR A 200 17.90 -2.62 5.05
CA THR A 200 18.50 -3.15 6.28
C THR A 200 17.94 -2.52 7.53
N THR A 201 18.00 -3.30 8.60
CA THR A 201 17.89 -2.81 9.98
C THR A 201 19.02 -3.42 10.81
N PRO A 202 19.30 -2.88 12.01
CA PRO A 202 20.06 -3.63 13.00
C PRO A 202 19.33 -4.93 13.40
N SER A 203 20.02 -5.82 14.13
CA SER A 203 19.46 -7.11 14.56
C SER A 203 18.32 -6.99 15.57
N GLN A 204 18.26 -5.87 16.30
CA GLN A 204 17.10 -5.42 17.05
C GLN A 204 16.61 -4.14 16.36
N TRP A 205 15.32 -4.06 16.03
CA TRP A 205 14.80 -2.97 15.22
C TRP A 205 13.44 -2.48 15.73
N ILE A 206 13.13 -1.23 15.39
CA ILE A 206 11.81 -0.63 15.56
C ILE A 206 10.91 -1.22 14.47
N ASP A 207 10.06 -2.14 14.88
CA ASP A 207 9.17 -2.89 14.00
C ASP A 207 7.93 -2.08 13.61
N ASP A 208 7.33 -1.40 14.58
CA ASP A 208 6.11 -0.62 14.40
C ASP A 208 6.09 0.62 15.30
N ILE A 209 5.37 1.65 14.86
CA ILE A 209 5.08 2.85 15.66
C ILE A 209 3.60 3.17 15.46
N THR A 210 2.87 3.32 16.56
CA THR A 210 1.48 3.77 16.53
C THR A 210 1.36 5.06 17.33
N LEU A 211 0.91 6.12 16.66
CA LEU A 211 0.66 7.41 17.30
C LEU A 211 -0.81 7.55 17.67
N THR A 212 -1.07 7.75 18.96
CA THR A 212 -2.37 8.18 19.47
C THR A 212 -2.16 9.41 20.35
N TYR A 213 -3.07 10.37 20.23
CA TYR A 213 -3.04 11.59 21.02
C TYR A 213 -4.47 12.11 21.22
N ASP A 214 -4.69 12.75 22.35
CA ASP A 214 -5.94 13.46 22.66
C ASP A 214 -5.63 14.95 22.82
N ILE A 215 -6.54 15.81 22.36
CA ILE A 215 -6.36 17.27 22.38
C ILE A 215 -7.54 17.87 23.13
N GLN A 216 -7.26 18.43 24.31
CA GLN A 216 -8.20 19.30 25.01
C GLN A 216 -8.13 20.70 24.40
N LEU A 217 -9.16 21.07 23.63
CA LEU A 217 -9.29 22.42 23.11
C LEU A 217 -9.87 23.32 24.22
N ASN A 218 -9.02 24.04 24.93
CA ASN A 218 -9.46 24.99 25.96
C ASN A 218 -10.21 26.16 25.30
N GLY A 219 -11.48 26.34 25.68
CA GLY A 219 -12.23 27.56 25.45
C GLY A 219 -11.81 28.61 26.48
N ASP A 220 -11.31 29.75 26.00
CA ASP A 220 -10.86 30.93 26.74
C ASP A 220 -9.63 30.78 27.65
N ALA A 221 -8.78 31.80 27.53
CA ALA A 221 -7.43 31.86 28.07
C ALA A 221 -7.38 31.72 29.60
N SER A 222 -6.74 30.67 30.07
CA SER A 222 -5.96 30.73 31.30
C SER A 222 -4.51 30.35 30.94
N VAL A 223 -3.62 31.31 31.18
CA VAL A 223 -2.19 31.18 30.85
C VAL A 223 -1.58 30.15 31.79
N ASN A 224 -1.36 28.95 31.27
CA ASN A 224 -0.33 28.03 31.75
C ASN A 224 0.63 27.84 30.59
N TYR A 225 1.94 27.94 30.83
CA TYR A 225 2.94 27.67 29.81
C TYR A 225 2.90 26.18 29.43
N GLU A 226 2.04 25.83 28.48
CA GLU A 226 2.05 24.58 27.75
C GLU A 226 2.32 24.96 26.28
N TYR A 227 3.40 24.41 25.71
CA TYR A 227 3.85 24.73 24.36
C TYR A 227 2.69 24.83 23.37
N ALA A 228 2.55 25.97 22.67
CA ALA A 228 1.52 26.14 21.66
C ALA A 228 1.76 25.17 20.49
N LEU A 229 1.01 24.07 20.45
CA LEU A 229 1.04 23.12 19.34
C LEU A 229 0.43 23.77 18.10
N THR A 230 1.09 23.61 16.96
CA THR A 230 0.51 24.00 15.67
C THR A 230 -0.19 22.78 15.08
N LEU A 231 -1.52 22.87 14.97
CA LEU A 231 -2.34 21.78 14.46
C LEU A 231 -2.17 21.63 12.94
N TRP A 232 -2.12 20.38 12.49
CA TRP A 232 -2.33 20.08 11.08
C TRP A 232 -3.78 20.42 10.71
N GLN A 233 -3.94 21.19 9.63
CA GLN A 233 -5.24 21.60 9.12
C GLN A 233 -5.27 21.46 7.60
N PRO A 234 -6.43 21.11 7.00
CA PRO A 234 -6.58 21.15 5.55
C PRO A 234 -6.21 22.53 5.00
N GLY A 235 -5.34 22.56 3.98
CA GLY A 235 -4.75 23.78 3.40
C GLY A 235 -3.73 24.53 4.28
N LYS A 236 -3.51 24.11 5.53
CA LYS A 236 -2.45 24.62 6.44
C LYS A 236 -1.76 23.44 7.16
N PRO A 237 -1.04 22.59 6.42
CA PRO A 237 -0.51 21.32 6.91
C PRO A 237 0.78 21.51 7.73
N TYR A 238 0.65 21.81 9.02
CA TYR A 238 1.82 21.77 9.89
C TYR A 238 2.17 20.32 10.23
N LEU A 239 3.41 19.92 9.95
CA LEU A 239 3.93 18.58 10.22
C LEU A 239 5.13 18.67 11.18
N TYR A 240 5.11 17.81 12.19
CA TYR A 240 6.25 17.52 13.04
C TYR A 240 6.98 16.27 12.51
N THR A 241 8.25 16.15 12.85
CA THR A 241 8.98 14.89 12.71
C THR A 241 9.18 14.27 14.08
N LEU A 242 8.75 13.02 14.25
CA LEU A 242 9.07 12.22 15.42
C LEU A 242 10.26 11.31 15.10
N GLU A 243 11.35 11.49 15.83
CA GLU A 243 12.50 10.58 15.84
C GLU A 243 12.33 9.57 16.97
N VAL A 244 12.40 8.29 16.63
CA VAL A 244 12.38 7.17 17.58
C VAL A 244 13.72 6.46 17.48
N THR A 245 14.40 6.31 18.63
CA THR A 245 15.66 5.59 18.75
C THR A 245 15.46 4.38 19.66
N ALA A 246 15.95 3.22 19.26
CA ALA A 246 15.97 2.01 20.09
C ALA A 246 17.28 1.25 19.83
N ASP A 247 18.13 1.15 20.85
CA ASP A 247 19.50 0.64 20.72
C ASP A 247 20.26 1.28 19.55
N ASP A 248 20.66 0.47 18.56
CA ASP A 248 21.39 0.90 17.37
C ASP A 248 20.47 1.34 16.21
N ASP A 249 19.14 1.28 16.40
CA ASP A 249 18.16 1.63 15.38
C ASP A 249 17.59 3.03 15.58
N VAL A 250 17.30 3.69 14.47
CA VAL A 250 16.62 4.98 14.42
C VAL A 250 15.56 4.95 13.34
N TYR A 251 14.40 5.53 13.63
CA TYR A 251 13.31 5.68 12.68
C TYR A 251 12.67 7.07 12.82
N HIS A 252 12.47 7.74 11.69
CA HIS A 252 11.79 9.03 11.62
C HIS A 252 10.39 8.86 11.04
N LEU A 253 9.36 9.23 11.79
CA LEU A 253 8.04 9.53 11.23
C LEU A 253 8.04 11.00 10.83
N ARG A 254 8.15 11.28 9.52
CA ARG A 254 8.34 12.63 8.97
C ARG A 254 7.05 13.46 8.92
N SER A 255 5.90 12.80 8.88
CA SER A 255 4.59 13.41 8.67
C SER A 255 3.68 13.30 9.89
N VAL A 256 4.15 13.76 11.06
CA VAL A 256 3.31 13.79 12.27
C VAL A 256 2.48 15.07 12.29
N GLY A 257 1.25 14.99 11.78
CA GLY A 257 0.27 16.07 11.90
C GLY A 257 -0.63 15.88 13.11
N ILE A 258 -0.67 16.88 14.00
CA ILE A 258 -1.53 16.85 15.19
C ILE A 258 -2.91 17.40 14.83
N ARG A 259 -3.95 16.55 14.83
CA ARG A 259 -5.33 16.95 14.49
C ARG A 259 -6.41 16.05 15.11
N THR A 260 -7.56 16.61 15.45
CA THR A 260 -8.74 15.82 15.87
C THR A 260 -9.74 15.65 14.73
N ILE A 261 -10.45 14.52 14.75
CA ILE A 261 -11.62 14.26 13.90
C ILE A 261 -12.78 13.87 14.79
N LYS A 262 -13.94 14.45 14.52
CA LYS A 262 -15.19 14.09 15.20
C LYS A 262 -16.37 14.21 14.26
N VAL A 263 -17.28 13.24 14.31
CA VAL A 263 -18.62 13.39 13.76
C VAL A 263 -19.56 13.75 14.90
N SER A 264 -20.31 14.84 14.76
CA SER A 264 -21.24 15.32 15.77
C SER A 264 -22.57 15.66 15.11
N GLY A 265 -23.59 14.83 15.35
CA GLY A 265 -24.87 14.95 14.66
C GLY A 265 -24.68 14.84 13.14
N THR A 266 -24.93 15.93 12.43
CA THR A 266 -24.82 16.03 10.97
C THR A 266 -23.53 16.71 10.48
N GLN A 267 -22.59 17.00 11.38
CA GLN A 267 -21.35 17.71 11.06
C GLN A 267 -20.13 16.79 11.13
N PHE A 268 -19.27 16.90 10.12
CA PHE A 268 -17.90 16.37 10.17
C PHE A 268 -16.97 17.50 10.65
N LEU A 269 -16.22 17.26 11.72
CA LEU A 269 -15.38 18.26 12.37
C LEU A 269 -13.92 17.85 12.27
N ILE A 270 -13.06 18.79 11.86
CA ILE A 270 -11.60 18.70 11.99
C ILE A 270 -11.15 19.81 12.92
N ASN A 271 -10.43 19.46 14.00
CA ASN A 271 -10.00 20.42 15.04
C ASN A 271 -11.18 21.24 15.62
N GLY A 272 -12.32 20.58 15.83
CA GLY A 272 -13.55 21.19 16.34
C GLY A 272 -14.29 22.09 15.36
N LYS A 273 -13.78 22.31 14.14
CA LYS A 273 -14.40 23.15 13.10
C LYS A 273 -15.09 22.29 12.06
N GLN A 274 -16.26 22.74 11.59
CA GLN A 274 -16.97 22.07 10.51
C GLN A 274 -16.11 22.03 9.24
N PHE A 275 -15.95 20.84 8.68
CA PHE A 275 -15.25 20.56 7.45
C PHE A 275 -16.23 20.14 6.37
N TYR A 276 -16.03 20.63 5.15
CA TYR A 276 -16.79 20.24 3.98
C TYR A 276 -15.83 19.63 2.95
N PHE A 277 -16.12 18.40 2.54
CA PHE A 277 -15.35 17.71 1.51
C PHE A 277 -15.67 18.37 0.15
N HIS A 278 -14.71 19.12 -0.39
CA HIS A 278 -14.76 19.65 -1.75
C HIS A 278 -13.67 18.94 -2.56
N GLY A 279 -14.07 17.94 -3.34
CA GLY A 279 -13.11 16.94 -3.78
C GLY A 279 -13.46 16.19 -5.03
N VAL A 280 -12.60 15.22 -5.34
CA VAL A 280 -12.70 14.33 -6.49
C VAL A 280 -12.48 12.88 -6.05
N ASP A 281 -12.97 11.94 -6.85
CA ASP A 281 -12.45 10.57 -6.84
C ASP A 281 -11.23 10.50 -7.80
N LYS A 282 -10.28 9.61 -7.51
CA LYS A 282 -9.10 9.39 -8.36
C LYS A 282 -8.98 7.92 -8.75
N HIS A 283 -7.96 7.57 -9.52
CA HIS A 283 -7.47 6.21 -9.73
C HIS A 283 -5.94 6.25 -9.89
N GLU A 284 -5.25 5.17 -9.47
CA GLU A 284 -3.87 4.91 -9.93
C GLU A 284 -3.94 4.34 -11.34
N ASP A 285 -4.02 5.23 -12.32
CA ASP A 285 -4.13 4.91 -13.75
C ASP A 285 -3.38 6.00 -14.55
N SER A 286 -2.52 5.57 -15.47
CA SER A 286 -1.85 6.47 -16.41
C SER A 286 -1.41 5.72 -17.66
N ASP A 287 -1.21 6.48 -18.74
CA ASP A 287 -0.81 5.93 -20.03
C ASP A 287 0.43 5.03 -19.92
N ILE A 288 0.37 3.91 -20.65
CA ILE A 288 1.43 2.89 -20.80
C ILE A 288 1.69 2.06 -19.53
N ARG A 289 1.92 2.69 -18.38
CA ARG A 289 2.28 1.98 -17.13
C ARG A 289 1.08 1.41 -16.37
N GLY A 290 -0.14 1.75 -16.77
CA GLY A 290 -1.36 1.34 -16.10
C GLY A 290 -1.36 1.85 -14.65
N LYS A 291 -1.31 0.92 -13.70
CA LYS A 291 -1.29 1.20 -12.26
C LYS A 291 0.09 1.46 -11.68
N GLY A 292 1.15 1.34 -12.49
CA GLY A 292 2.51 1.59 -12.06
C GLY A 292 2.67 2.98 -11.46
N VAL A 293 3.16 3.07 -10.22
CA VAL A 293 3.45 4.36 -9.57
C VAL A 293 4.48 5.16 -10.37
N ASP A 294 4.27 6.48 -10.43
CA ASP A 294 5.17 7.44 -11.07
C ASP A 294 5.16 8.76 -10.31
N ASP A 295 6.30 9.12 -9.71
CA ASP A 295 6.45 10.38 -8.99
C ASP A 295 6.14 11.61 -9.86
N VAL A 296 6.39 11.54 -11.17
CA VAL A 296 6.05 12.63 -12.10
C VAL A 296 4.53 12.84 -12.14
N ILE A 297 3.76 11.75 -12.20
CA ILE A 297 2.30 11.78 -12.20
C ILE A 297 1.78 12.19 -10.82
N VAL A 298 2.32 11.62 -9.74
CA VAL A 298 1.94 11.98 -8.36
C VAL A 298 2.11 13.49 -8.15
N VAL A 299 3.27 14.06 -8.45
CA VAL A 299 3.52 15.50 -8.27
C VAL A 299 2.62 16.33 -9.17
N LYS A 300 2.41 15.92 -10.43
CA LYS A 300 1.51 16.63 -11.36
C LYS A 300 0.07 16.64 -10.83
N ASP A 301 -0.42 15.51 -10.36
CA ASP A 301 -1.76 15.36 -9.81
C ASP A 301 -1.96 16.27 -8.61
N TYR A 302 -1.03 16.32 -7.67
CA TYR A 302 -1.13 17.22 -6.51
C TYR A 302 -1.12 18.70 -6.89
N ASN A 303 -0.33 19.09 -7.89
CA ASN A 303 -0.38 20.45 -8.42
C ASN A 303 -1.75 20.76 -9.05
N MET A 304 -2.37 19.78 -9.72
CA MET A 304 -3.72 19.94 -10.28
C MET A 304 -4.81 20.00 -9.19
N LEU A 305 -4.72 19.17 -8.16
CA LEU A 305 -5.65 19.20 -7.02
C LEU A 305 -5.64 20.57 -6.34
N GLN A 306 -4.44 21.12 -6.11
CA GLN A 306 -4.30 22.47 -5.54
C GLN A 306 -4.83 23.55 -6.51
N TRP A 307 -4.55 23.44 -7.80
CA TRP A 307 -5.08 24.37 -8.82
C TRP A 307 -6.62 24.36 -8.87
N LEU A 308 -7.25 23.19 -8.69
CA LEU A 308 -8.70 23.03 -8.59
C LEU A 308 -9.29 23.43 -7.23
N ASN A 309 -8.44 23.81 -6.27
CA ASN A 309 -8.85 24.07 -4.88
C ASN A 309 -9.59 22.88 -4.25
N VAL A 310 -9.10 21.67 -4.52
CA VAL A 310 -9.58 20.43 -3.92
C VAL A 310 -9.06 20.33 -2.48
N SER A 311 -9.98 20.09 -1.54
CA SER A 311 -9.67 19.84 -0.12
C SER A 311 -9.60 18.36 0.23
N ALA A 312 -10.16 17.48 -0.61
CA ALA A 312 -10.26 16.05 -0.33
C ALA A 312 -10.22 15.17 -1.59
N TYR A 313 -9.77 13.92 -1.46
CA TYR A 313 -10.10 12.87 -2.42
C TYR A 313 -10.29 11.51 -1.73
N ARG A 314 -10.89 10.57 -2.45
CA ARG A 314 -11.03 9.17 -2.03
C ARG A 314 -10.13 8.28 -2.88
N THR A 315 -9.47 7.31 -2.25
CA THR A 315 -8.60 6.33 -2.93
C THR A 315 -9.43 5.27 -3.67
N SER A 316 -10.25 5.71 -4.62
CA SER A 316 -11.10 4.81 -5.41
C SER A 316 -10.22 3.84 -6.23
N HIS A 317 -10.36 2.52 -6.13
CA HIS A 317 -11.18 1.74 -5.20
C HIS A 317 -10.29 0.77 -4.41
N TYR A 318 -9.19 1.27 -3.88
CA TYR A 318 -8.12 0.51 -3.22
C TYR A 318 -7.09 1.48 -2.59
N PRO A 319 -6.32 1.05 -1.58
CA PRO A 319 -5.27 1.87 -0.98
C PRO A 319 -4.23 2.25 -2.04
N TYR A 320 -3.84 3.52 -2.13
CA TYR A 320 -2.86 3.99 -3.12
C TYR A 320 -1.42 3.77 -2.65
N ALA A 321 -0.44 4.12 -3.49
CA ALA A 321 0.97 4.09 -3.14
C ALA A 321 1.28 5.08 -1.99
N PRO A 322 2.20 4.77 -1.07
CA PRO A 322 2.53 5.62 0.08
C PRO A 322 2.84 7.09 -0.29
N GLN A 323 3.45 7.32 -1.46
CA GLN A 323 3.77 8.64 -2.02
C GLN A 323 2.56 9.56 -2.11
N PHE A 324 1.37 9.00 -2.38
CA PHE A 324 0.13 9.78 -2.39
C PHE A 324 -0.25 10.27 -0.99
N TYR A 325 -0.04 9.48 0.06
CA TYR A 325 -0.36 9.85 1.44
C TYR A 325 0.65 10.85 1.99
N ASP A 326 1.94 10.65 1.69
CA ASP A 326 3.00 11.61 2.02
C ASP A 326 2.71 12.99 1.42
N MET A 327 2.36 13.03 0.13
CA MET A 327 1.97 14.28 -0.53
C MET A 327 0.67 14.87 0.03
N ALA A 328 -0.31 14.05 0.43
CA ALA A 328 -1.55 14.54 1.05
C ALA A 328 -1.28 15.22 2.39
N ASP A 329 -0.44 14.59 3.21
CA ASP A 329 -0.01 15.12 4.50
C ASP A 329 0.68 16.47 4.33
N GLU A 330 1.64 16.56 3.41
CA GLU A 330 2.42 17.79 3.13
C GLU A 330 1.60 18.90 2.47
N ARG A 331 0.59 18.54 1.66
CA ARG A 331 -0.23 19.51 0.90
C ARG A 331 -1.50 19.89 1.64
N GLY A 332 -1.83 19.22 2.74
CA GLY A 332 -3.03 19.50 3.53
C GLY A 332 -4.31 19.12 2.80
N ILE A 333 -4.29 18.02 2.05
CA ILE A 333 -5.45 17.46 1.36
C ILE A 333 -5.90 16.23 2.14
N VAL A 334 -7.18 16.12 2.48
CA VAL A 334 -7.67 14.96 3.25
C VAL A 334 -7.95 13.77 2.35
N ILE A 335 -7.74 12.57 2.87
CA ILE A 335 -7.99 11.29 2.21
C ILE A 335 -9.14 10.57 2.91
N ILE A 336 -10.09 10.08 2.12
CA ILE A 336 -10.97 8.96 2.50
C ILE A 336 -10.30 7.70 1.96
N ASP A 337 -9.76 6.88 2.85
CA ASP A 337 -8.93 5.74 2.46
C ASP A 337 -9.75 4.47 2.32
N GLU A 338 -9.77 3.90 1.13
CA GLU A 338 -10.70 2.88 0.70
C GLU A 338 -10.06 1.51 0.49
N CYS A 339 -10.67 0.50 1.10
CA CYS A 339 -10.32 -0.90 0.90
C CYS A 339 -10.77 -1.42 -0.49
N PRO A 340 -10.06 -2.41 -1.10
CA PRO A 340 -10.38 -2.98 -2.41
C PRO A 340 -11.70 -3.78 -2.53
N ALA A 341 -12.64 -3.58 -1.60
CA ALA A 341 -13.94 -4.23 -1.60
C ALA A 341 -14.94 -3.51 -2.51
N VAL A 342 -14.68 -3.59 -3.81
CA VAL A 342 -15.52 -3.04 -4.89
C VAL A 342 -16.00 -4.16 -5.80
N GLY A 343 -17.22 -4.05 -6.35
CA GLY A 343 -17.78 -5.08 -7.22
C GLY A 343 -18.34 -6.30 -6.48
N LEU A 344 -18.66 -6.15 -5.18
CA LEU A 344 -19.42 -7.11 -4.37
C LEU A 344 -20.90 -7.18 -4.84
N ALA A 345 -21.10 -7.68 -6.06
CA ALA A 345 -22.36 -7.61 -6.81
C ALA A 345 -23.20 -8.90 -6.76
N LYS A 346 -22.67 -10.01 -6.24
CA LYS A 346 -23.32 -11.33 -6.23
C LYS A 346 -23.38 -11.89 -4.82
N ALA A 347 -24.47 -12.62 -4.52
CA ALA A 347 -24.65 -13.30 -3.22
C ALA A 347 -23.47 -14.21 -2.84
N LEU A 348 -22.86 -14.88 -3.83
CA LEU A 348 -21.71 -15.75 -3.63
C LEU A 348 -20.50 -15.03 -3.03
N TYR A 349 -20.32 -13.72 -3.25
CA TYR A 349 -19.19 -12.97 -2.71
C TYR A 349 -19.33 -12.66 -1.21
N PHE A 350 -20.55 -12.72 -0.67
CA PHE A 350 -20.84 -12.54 0.75
C PHE A 350 -20.70 -13.85 1.51
N ASN A 351 -19.52 -14.46 1.47
CA ASN A 351 -19.22 -15.73 2.15
C ASN A 351 -18.19 -15.55 3.28
N PRO A 352 -18.12 -16.45 4.27
CA PRO A 352 -17.22 -16.32 5.42
C PRO A 352 -15.74 -16.18 5.05
N THR A 353 -15.28 -16.88 4.01
CA THR A 353 -13.89 -16.81 3.54
C THR A 353 -13.54 -15.41 3.04
N THR A 354 -14.45 -14.79 2.29
CA THR A 354 -14.26 -13.43 1.76
C THR A 354 -14.34 -12.40 2.90
N LEU A 355 -15.17 -12.62 3.91
CA LEU A 355 -15.25 -11.74 5.08
C LEU A 355 -13.94 -11.77 5.90
N VAL A 356 -13.37 -12.96 6.11
CA VAL A 356 -12.06 -13.10 6.77
C VAL A 356 -11.00 -12.37 5.98
N HIS A 357 -10.96 -12.55 4.66
CA HIS A 357 -10.01 -11.85 3.80
C HIS A 357 -10.23 -10.32 3.81
N HIS A 358 -11.48 -9.85 3.80
CA HIS A 358 -11.81 -8.42 3.90
C HIS A 358 -11.33 -7.81 5.22
N LYS A 359 -11.56 -8.47 6.35
CA LYS A 359 -11.05 -8.03 7.65
C LYS A 359 -9.52 -7.98 7.68
N GLN A 360 -8.86 -8.97 7.06
CA GLN A 360 -7.41 -8.98 6.96
C GLN A 360 -6.88 -7.79 6.14
N VAL A 361 -7.48 -7.51 4.99
CA VAL A 361 -7.11 -6.37 4.13
C VAL A 361 -7.37 -5.03 4.83
N MET A 362 -8.50 -4.90 5.55
CA MET A 362 -8.77 -3.72 6.38
C MET A 362 -7.71 -3.52 7.45
N TYR A 363 -7.31 -4.60 8.13
CA TYR A 363 -6.25 -4.55 9.13
C TYR A 363 -4.92 -4.12 8.51
N GLU A 364 -4.53 -4.68 7.36
CA GLU A 364 -3.28 -4.33 6.68
C GLU A 364 -3.26 -2.88 6.19
N MET A 365 -4.37 -2.38 5.64
CA MET A 365 -4.53 -0.98 5.23
C MET A 365 -4.39 -0.04 6.44
N ILE A 366 -5.15 -0.28 7.51
CA ILE A 366 -5.06 0.55 8.73
C ILE A 366 -3.66 0.45 9.34
N ARG A 367 -3.06 -0.75 9.39
CA ARG A 367 -1.70 -0.95 9.92
C ARG A 367 -0.68 -0.09 9.16
N ARG A 368 -0.80 0.00 7.84
CA ARG A 368 0.07 0.80 6.97
C ARG A 368 -0.18 2.30 7.17
N ASP A 369 -1.44 2.72 7.21
CA ASP A 369 -1.81 4.14 7.01
C ASP A 369 -2.23 4.88 8.29
N LYS A 370 -2.32 4.21 9.44
CA LYS A 370 -2.79 4.75 10.74
C LYS A 370 -2.13 6.06 11.19
N ASN A 371 -0.91 6.33 10.74
CA ASN A 371 -0.14 7.51 11.20
C ASN A 371 -0.28 8.72 10.26
N HIS A 372 -0.94 8.60 9.10
CA HIS A 372 -1.12 9.72 8.18
C HIS A 372 -2.18 10.70 8.70
N PRO A 373 -1.85 11.97 9.02
CA PRO A 373 -2.83 12.96 9.42
C PRO A 373 -3.87 13.27 8.35
N SER A 374 -3.51 13.12 7.07
CA SER A 374 -4.41 13.31 5.93
C SER A 374 -5.54 12.29 5.87
N VAL A 375 -5.35 11.07 6.37
CA VAL A 375 -6.40 10.05 6.38
C VAL A 375 -7.41 10.41 7.45
N VAL A 376 -8.63 10.78 7.03
CA VAL A 376 -9.68 11.25 7.94
C VAL A 376 -10.84 10.27 8.12
N MET A 377 -10.94 9.27 7.25
CA MET A 377 -12.01 8.28 7.29
C MET A 377 -11.59 7.03 6.53
N TRP A 378 -11.95 5.86 7.06
CA TRP A 378 -11.77 4.58 6.39
C TRP A 378 -13.06 4.22 5.64
N ASN A 379 -12.96 3.95 4.34
CA ASN A 379 -14.06 3.39 3.56
C ASN A 379 -13.88 1.87 3.39
N VAL A 380 -14.82 1.11 3.92
CA VAL A 380 -14.73 -0.35 3.94
C VAL A 380 -15.04 -0.99 2.59
N ALA A 381 -15.83 -0.35 1.73
CA ALA A 381 -16.27 -0.93 0.45
C ALA A 381 -16.94 0.11 -0.46
N ASN A 382 -17.02 -0.19 -1.76
CA ASN A 382 -17.69 0.68 -2.75
C ASN A 382 -18.77 -0.07 -3.54
N LYS A 383 -19.98 0.50 -3.56
CA LYS A 383 -21.16 0.03 -4.32
C LYS A 383 -21.45 -1.47 -4.13
N LEU A 384 -21.30 -1.98 -2.89
CA LEU A 384 -21.69 -3.34 -2.56
C LEU A 384 -23.22 -3.49 -2.60
N ARG A 385 -23.71 -4.69 -2.91
CA ARG A 385 -25.15 -5.02 -2.92
C ARG A 385 -25.68 -5.20 -1.49
N SER A 386 -25.74 -4.09 -0.74
CA SER A 386 -26.20 -4.04 0.65
C SER A 386 -27.69 -4.36 0.81
N ASP A 387 -28.45 -4.31 -0.27
CA ASP A 387 -29.85 -4.72 -0.36
C ASP A 387 -30.04 -6.25 -0.30
N MET A 388 -28.99 -7.04 -0.52
CA MET A 388 -29.09 -8.50 -0.45
C MET A 388 -29.21 -8.97 1.00
N HIS A 389 -30.18 -9.85 1.27
CA HIS A 389 -30.41 -10.43 2.60
C HIS A 389 -29.15 -11.10 3.21
N VAL A 390 -28.30 -11.70 2.38
CA VAL A 390 -27.03 -12.30 2.83
C VAL A 390 -25.98 -11.24 3.21
N ALA A 391 -25.95 -10.09 2.52
CA ALA A 391 -25.03 -9.01 2.85
C ALA A 391 -25.43 -8.37 4.19
N TYR A 392 -26.72 -8.09 4.38
CA TYR A 392 -27.25 -7.49 5.61
C TYR A 392 -27.01 -8.34 6.86
N ASN A 393 -27.21 -9.66 6.79
CA ASN A 393 -27.14 -10.50 7.99
C ASN A 393 -25.74 -11.01 8.33
N SER A 394 -24.77 -10.92 7.43
CA SER A 394 -23.45 -11.55 7.61
C SER A 394 -22.28 -10.55 7.62
N TRP A 395 -22.48 -9.33 7.13
CA TRP A 395 -21.40 -8.34 6.92
C TRP A 395 -21.71 -6.94 7.46
N MET A 396 -23.00 -6.60 7.66
CA MET A 396 -23.47 -5.38 8.33
C MET A 396 -24.00 -5.73 9.72
#